data_AF-A0A538KVQ5-F1
#
_entry.id   AF-A0A538KVQ5-F1
#
_cell.length_a   1.000
_cell.length_b   1.000
_cell.length_c   1.000
_cell.angle_alpha   90.00
_cell.angle_beta   90.00
_cell.angle_gamma   90.00
#
_symmetry.space_group_name_H-M   'P 1'
#
loop_
_entity.id
_entity.type
_entity.pdbx_description
1 polymer ?
#
loop_
_entity_poly.entity_id
_entity_poly.type
_entity_poly.pdbx_seq_one_letter_code
_entity_poly.pdbx_strand_id
1 'polypeptide(L)'
;MLDVTLSRRRTPRDVSRGPASPGDPPGPRPDAHAEALGLAHVATAAFVGARVAPSAQFWLSLPGGVALARAAQRRGLGRGYGASLAATLQGVAILGPLRVNGPLTQAISAPALGRLEARGAPVAVQFAACLALRLLHYAVLNVLAVWLLLGGIDGYVRTYEATTGWAGVLPQGRTGALVVGIAWQLLWAAFFSVVQVAVYRRALRRWPESGEAHDGSAPAAAPAGGHDARALAVAALVAFAVLLASTSPVVLAGVATWLALAWLLARPDAQVARVGAGLAVLLAVGALAAGLIGTLGFVPSLRRAARAALLVLVATWLRGAAGPEGMRDVFGAVLARLRRLGWAREARALLEGLDSAPRLMAAGRELIEALRPVRKRPGPVADATTGWVAAEAARGAGGAPPAPARLEVRRRDRLVVALAALPIAGLLGHAL
;
A
#
# COMPACT_ATOMS: atom_id res chain seq x y z
N MET A 1 70.18 -22.69 49.19
CA MET A 1 68.90 -23.03 48.53
C MET A 1 67.87 -22.08 49.12
N LEU A 2 67.23 -21.26 48.27
CA LEU A 2 66.50 -20.01 48.55
C LEU A 2 67.37 -18.77 48.70
N ASP A 3 67.43 -18.00 47.62
CA ASP A 3 67.91 -16.62 47.59
C ASP A 3 66.77 -15.73 47.05
N VAL A 4 66.47 -14.68 47.78
CA VAL A 4 65.35 -13.76 47.55
C VAL A 4 65.86 -12.63 46.67
N THR A 5 65.39 -12.53 45.42
CA THR A 5 65.73 -11.41 44.53
C THR A 5 64.50 -10.57 44.23
N LEU A 6 64.50 -9.37 44.79
CA LEU A 6 63.63 -8.24 44.47
C LEU A 6 63.74 -7.90 42.97
N SER A 7 62.64 -7.99 42.22
CA SER A 7 62.57 -7.46 40.85
C SER A 7 61.65 -6.25 40.78
N ARG A 8 62.24 -5.16 40.26
CA ARG A 8 61.72 -3.80 40.16
C ARG A 8 60.47 -3.69 39.30
N ARG A 9 59.56 -2.81 39.76
CA ARG A 9 58.47 -2.18 39.00
C ARG A 9 58.95 -1.69 37.63
N ARG A 10 58.28 -2.13 36.56
CA ARG A 10 58.23 -1.45 35.27
C ARG A 10 56.85 -0.81 35.11
N THR A 11 56.82 0.51 35.14
CA THR A 11 55.71 1.35 34.68
C THR A 11 55.49 1.12 33.18
N PRO A 12 54.26 0.90 32.70
CA PRO A 12 53.96 0.94 31.28
C PRO A 12 54.11 2.37 30.76
N ARG A 13 54.83 2.49 29.65
CA ARG A 13 55.06 3.73 28.90
C ARG A 13 53.74 4.34 28.46
N ASP A 14 53.69 5.65 28.66
CA ASP A 14 52.76 6.61 28.08
C ASP A 14 52.74 6.45 26.55
N VAL A 15 51.64 5.93 26.01
CA VAL A 15 51.40 5.89 24.56
C VAL A 15 51.01 7.31 24.16
N SER A 16 51.99 8.03 23.60
CA SER A 16 51.80 9.33 23.00
C SER A 16 50.62 9.31 22.04
N ARG A 17 49.52 9.96 22.44
CA ARG A 17 48.44 10.37 21.54
C ARG A 17 49.07 11.27 20.49
N GLY A 18 49.18 10.77 19.27
CA GLY A 18 49.39 11.63 18.12
C GLY A 18 48.28 12.69 18.07
N PRO A 19 48.57 13.95 17.73
CA PRO A 19 47.55 14.96 17.57
C PRO A 19 46.55 14.48 16.51
N ALA A 20 45.28 14.45 16.87
CA ALA A 20 44.19 14.22 15.94
C ALA A 20 44.32 15.23 14.80
N SER A 21 44.40 14.76 13.55
CA SER A 21 44.32 15.62 12.37
C SER A 21 43.11 16.53 12.50
N PRO A 22 43.28 17.86 12.50
CA PRO A 22 42.18 18.79 12.50
C PRO A 22 41.54 18.76 11.11
N GLY A 23 40.29 18.33 11.05
CA GLY A 23 39.34 18.85 10.07
C GLY A 23 39.25 18.15 8.73
N ASP A 24 38.96 16.84 8.72
CA ASP A 24 38.02 16.40 7.68
C ASP A 24 36.65 17.01 8.02
N PRO A 25 36.09 17.89 7.17
CA PRO A 25 34.75 18.37 7.38
C PRO A 25 33.83 17.15 7.41
N PRO A 26 32.84 17.09 8.35
CA PRO A 26 31.87 16.01 8.32
C PRO A 26 31.28 15.96 6.92
N GLY A 27 31.48 14.82 6.23
CA GLY A 27 31.02 14.63 4.87
C GLY A 27 29.56 15.08 4.74
N PRO A 28 29.15 15.59 3.56
CA PRO A 28 27.84 16.19 3.38
C PRO A 28 26.77 15.23 3.90
N ARG A 29 26.06 15.63 4.95
CA ARG A 29 24.92 14.85 5.46
C ARG A 29 23.97 14.66 4.26
N PRO A 30 23.55 13.43 3.96
CA PRO A 30 22.64 13.19 2.85
C PRO A 30 21.42 14.10 3.02
N ASP A 31 21.05 14.78 1.93
CA ASP A 31 19.93 15.71 1.92
C ASP A 31 18.72 15.02 2.56
N ALA A 32 18.14 15.71 3.54
CA ALA A 32 16.98 15.26 4.27
C ALA A 32 15.82 14.84 3.37
N HIS A 33 15.67 15.55 2.26
CA HIS A 33 14.67 15.25 1.27
C HIS A 33 15.02 14.00 0.46
N ALA A 34 16.28 13.87 0.01
CA ALA A 34 16.76 12.69 -0.70
C ALA A 34 16.63 11.39 0.12
N GLU A 35 16.98 11.42 1.42
CA GLU A 35 16.79 10.26 2.33
C GLU A 35 15.30 9.85 2.40
N ALA A 36 14.40 10.83 2.57
CA ALA A 36 12.96 10.56 2.65
C ALA A 36 12.40 10.02 1.33
N LEU A 37 12.88 10.54 0.21
CA LEU A 37 12.49 10.13 -1.13
C LEU A 37 12.96 8.70 -1.44
N GLY A 38 14.21 8.36 -1.13
CA GLY A 38 14.72 7.00 -1.25
C GLY A 38 13.91 5.98 -0.44
N LEU A 39 13.54 6.33 0.81
CA LEU A 39 12.70 5.46 1.64
C LEU A 39 11.27 5.32 1.09
N ALA A 40 10.69 6.39 0.53
CA ALA A 40 9.38 6.33 -0.13
C ALA A 40 9.41 5.49 -1.42
N HIS A 41 10.51 5.55 -2.17
CA HIS A 41 10.75 4.72 -3.35
C HIS A 41 10.80 3.24 -2.99
N VAL A 42 11.62 2.88 -2.00
CA VAL A 42 11.68 1.51 -1.47
C VAL A 42 10.31 1.02 -1.02
N ALA A 43 9.56 1.85 -0.30
CA ALA A 43 8.21 1.51 0.13
C ALA A 43 7.27 1.26 -1.04
N THR A 44 7.35 2.10 -2.08
CA THR A 44 6.58 1.94 -3.30
C THR A 44 6.92 0.63 -4.01
N ALA A 45 8.20 0.35 -4.23
CA ALA A 45 8.68 -0.85 -4.91
C ALA A 45 8.26 -2.12 -4.16
N ALA A 46 8.43 -2.15 -2.84
CA ALA A 46 8.01 -3.27 -2.00
C ALA A 46 6.48 -3.47 -2.04
N PHE A 47 5.70 -2.40 -1.97
CA PHE A 47 4.24 -2.48 -2.05
C PHE A 47 3.75 -2.90 -3.43
N VAL A 48 4.42 -2.49 -4.50
CA VAL A 48 4.15 -2.96 -5.87
C VAL A 48 4.47 -4.44 -5.99
N GLY A 49 5.65 -4.88 -5.51
CA GLY A 49 6.05 -6.29 -5.46
C GLY A 49 5.07 -7.17 -4.68
N ALA A 50 4.64 -6.71 -3.51
CA ALA A 50 3.65 -7.39 -2.68
C ALA A 50 2.28 -7.56 -3.38
N ARG A 51 1.92 -6.64 -4.28
CA ARG A 51 0.65 -6.71 -5.02
C ARG A 51 0.70 -7.65 -6.22
N VAL A 52 1.87 -7.97 -6.75
CA VAL A 52 2.01 -8.92 -7.85
C VAL A 52 2.18 -10.37 -7.37
N ALA A 53 2.45 -10.59 -6.09
CA ALA A 53 2.58 -11.92 -5.47
C ALA A 53 1.67 -12.07 -4.23
N PRO A 54 0.37 -12.39 -4.41
CA PRO A 54 -0.61 -12.44 -3.32
C PRO A 54 -0.25 -13.39 -2.18
N SER A 55 0.30 -14.57 -2.48
CA SER A 55 0.69 -15.58 -1.47
C SER A 55 1.85 -15.14 -0.57
N ALA A 56 2.65 -14.17 -1.01
CA ALA A 56 3.79 -13.63 -0.28
C ALA A 56 3.60 -12.17 0.16
N GLN A 57 2.40 -11.62 -0.01
CA GLN A 57 2.11 -10.18 0.13
C GLN A 57 2.53 -9.60 1.47
N PHE A 58 2.31 -10.31 2.58
CA PHE A 58 2.74 -9.87 3.90
C PHE A 58 4.27 -9.74 3.99
N TRP A 59 5.00 -10.77 3.55
CA TRP A 59 6.46 -10.80 3.62
C TRP A 59 7.12 -9.79 2.69
N LEU A 60 6.59 -9.62 1.48
CA LEU A 60 7.12 -8.68 0.49
C LEU A 60 6.82 -7.22 0.81
N SER A 61 5.80 -6.95 1.63
CA SER A 61 5.52 -5.58 2.06
C SER A 61 6.43 -5.13 3.20
N LEU A 62 6.91 -6.04 4.06
CA LEU A 62 7.72 -5.72 5.25
C LEU A 62 8.90 -4.78 4.97
N PRO A 63 9.67 -4.91 3.86
CA PRO A 63 10.68 -3.94 3.45
C PRO A 63 10.17 -2.52 3.31
N GLY A 64 9.03 -2.33 2.66
CA GLY A 64 8.41 -1.02 2.56
C GLY A 64 7.99 -0.48 3.92
N GLY A 65 7.44 -1.36 4.77
CA GLY A 65 7.17 -1.05 6.16
C GLY A 65 8.41 -0.60 6.96
N VAL A 66 9.53 -1.29 6.82
CA VAL A 66 10.81 -0.92 7.45
C VAL A 66 11.28 0.46 6.98
N ALA A 67 11.20 0.74 5.68
CA ALA A 67 11.56 2.03 5.11
C ALA A 67 10.70 3.17 5.68
N LEU A 68 9.38 2.99 5.75
CA LEU A 68 8.45 3.98 6.32
C LEU A 68 8.64 4.16 7.83
N ALA A 69 8.91 3.08 8.56
CA ALA A 69 9.22 3.14 9.98
C ALA A 69 10.52 3.90 10.20
N ARG A 70 11.55 3.71 9.36
CA ARG A 70 12.80 4.46 9.42
C ARG A 70 12.59 5.95 9.16
N ALA A 71 11.78 6.31 8.15
CA ALA A 71 11.44 7.69 7.87
C ALA A 71 10.80 8.37 9.10
N ALA A 72 9.86 7.69 9.75
CA ALA A 72 9.21 8.20 10.96
C ALA A 72 10.14 8.25 12.19
N GLN A 73 11.02 7.26 12.33
CA GLN A 73 12.00 7.18 13.41
C GLN A 73 12.96 8.39 13.36
N ARG A 74 13.45 8.70 12.16
CA ARG A 74 14.43 9.76 11.90
C ARG A 74 13.82 11.16 11.87
N ARG A 75 12.64 11.29 11.26
CA ARG A 75 12.07 12.60 10.88
C ARG A 75 10.71 12.91 11.48
N GLY A 76 10.19 12.02 12.34
CA GLY A 76 8.91 12.18 13.01
C GLY A 76 7.72 11.67 12.20
N LEU A 77 6.56 11.60 12.86
CA LEU A 77 5.33 10.98 12.32
C LEU A 77 4.82 11.66 11.05
N GLY A 78 4.88 12.99 10.96
CA GLY A 78 4.36 13.72 9.81
C GLY A 78 5.04 13.30 8.50
N ARG A 79 6.38 13.19 8.50
CA ARG A 79 7.14 12.73 7.33
C ARG A 79 6.95 11.24 7.06
N GLY A 80 6.88 10.41 8.11
CA GLY A 80 6.60 8.99 7.95
C GLY A 80 5.24 8.72 7.29
N TYR A 81 4.19 9.41 7.73
CA TYR A 81 2.86 9.32 7.10
C TYR A 81 2.82 9.98 5.72
N GLY A 82 3.59 11.06 5.49
CA GLY A 82 3.78 11.64 4.16
C GLY A 82 4.37 10.64 3.17
N ALA A 83 5.48 9.99 3.53
CA ALA A 83 6.12 8.96 2.72
C ALA A 83 5.20 7.74 2.49
N SER A 84 4.48 7.33 3.53
CA SER A 84 3.50 6.23 3.44
C SER A 84 2.38 6.54 2.44
N LEU A 85 1.85 7.76 2.50
CA LEU A 85 0.81 8.21 1.60
C LEU A 85 1.32 8.34 0.18
N ALA A 86 2.49 8.97 -0.03
CA ALA A 86 3.14 9.07 -1.33
C ALA A 86 3.34 7.67 -1.96
N ALA A 87 3.91 6.72 -1.21
CA ALA A 87 4.15 5.37 -1.68
C ALA A 87 2.86 4.60 -2.01
N THR A 88 1.80 4.82 -1.23
CA THR A 88 0.50 4.19 -1.48
C THR A 88 -0.15 4.77 -2.73
N LEU A 89 -0.19 6.10 -2.86
CA LEU A 89 -0.74 6.79 -4.03
C LEU A 89 0.05 6.46 -5.29
N GLN A 90 1.37 6.42 -5.22
CA GLN A 90 2.23 6.00 -6.32
C GLN A 90 1.96 4.54 -6.72
N GLY A 91 1.83 3.64 -5.76
CA GLY A 91 1.46 2.25 -6.03
C GLY A 91 0.10 2.12 -6.73
N VAL A 92 -0.88 2.94 -6.33
CA VAL A 92 -2.20 3.01 -6.99
C VAL A 92 -2.10 3.64 -8.38
N ALA A 93 -1.26 4.66 -8.58
CA ALA A 93 -1.02 5.25 -9.88
C ALA A 93 -0.41 4.22 -10.85
N ILE A 94 0.49 3.35 -10.37
CA ILE A 94 1.12 2.31 -11.20
C ILE A 94 0.15 1.17 -11.49
N LEU A 95 -0.44 0.56 -10.46
CA LEU A 95 -1.16 -0.72 -10.57
C LEU A 95 -2.69 -0.57 -10.62
N GLY A 96 -3.22 0.63 -10.40
CA GLY A 96 -4.64 0.88 -10.18
C GLY A 96 -5.10 0.61 -8.73
N PRO A 97 -6.33 0.99 -8.38
CA PRO A 97 -6.83 0.99 -7.00
C PRO A 97 -7.24 -0.39 -6.48
N LEU A 98 -7.09 -1.46 -7.26
CA LEU A 98 -7.67 -2.77 -6.95
C LEU A 98 -6.84 -3.67 -6.03
N ARG A 99 -5.62 -3.25 -5.66
CA ARG A 99 -4.68 -4.11 -4.91
C ARG A 99 -4.18 -3.46 -3.61
N VAL A 100 -5.07 -2.82 -2.86
CA VAL A 100 -4.65 -1.96 -1.73
C VAL A 100 -4.32 -2.74 -0.44
N ASN A 101 -4.97 -3.88 -0.16
CA ASN A 101 -5.12 -4.40 1.21
C ASN A 101 -3.84 -4.79 1.99
N GLY A 102 -2.95 -5.61 1.44
CA GLY A 102 -1.80 -6.10 2.22
C GLY A 102 -0.82 -4.98 2.60
N PRO A 103 -0.30 -4.20 1.63
CA PRO A 103 0.54 -3.04 1.89
C PRO A 103 -0.09 -1.98 2.79
N LEU A 104 -1.41 -1.77 2.70
CA LEU A 104 -2.08 -0.70 3.43
C LEU A 104 -1.95 -0.85 4.95
N THR A 105 -2.06 -2.07 5.47
CA THR A 105 -1.88 -2.31 6.92
C THR A 105 -0.50 -1.85 7.40
N GLN A 106 0.53 -2.12 6.60
CA GLN A 106 1.90 -1.71 6.93
C GLN A 106 2.13 -0.23 6.73
N ALA A 107 1.58 0.36 5.66
CA ALA A 107 1.58 1.79 5.42
C ALA A 107 1.00 2.57 6.63
N ILE A 108 -0.11 2.09 7.20
CA ILE A 108 -0.76 2.73 8.36
C ILE A 108 0.08 2.57 9.64
N SER A 109 0.61 1.37 9.89
CA SER A 109 1.22 1.03 11.18
C SER A 109 2.73 1.32 11.28
N ALA A 110 3.46 1.29 10.16
CA ALA A 110 4.90 1.47 10.16
C ALA A 110 5.38 2.82 10.70
N PRO A 111 4.80 3.98 10.30
CA PRO A 111 5.22 5.26 10.85
C PRO A 111 5.04 5.35 12.37
N ALA A 112 3.92 4.84 12.90
CA ALA A 112 3.66 4.80 14.33
C ALA A 112 4.71 3.97 15.08
N LEU A 113 5.03 2.77 14.58
CA LEU A 113 6.05 1.91 15.16
C LEU A 113 7.45 2.53 15.11
N GLY A 114 7.82 3.15 13.99
CA GLY A 114 9.08 3.88 13.88
C GLY A 114 9.22 5.01 14.90
N ARG A 115 8.14 5.75 15.14
CA ARG A 115 8.14 6.81 16.17
C ARG A 115 8.22 6.26 17.59
N LEU A 116 7.52 5.15 17.87
CA LEU A 116 7.58 4.49 19.17
C LEU A 116 8.99 3.95 19.45
N GLU A 117 9.64 3.34 18.46
CA GLU A 117 11.03 2.90 18.59
C GLU A 117 11.99 4.07 18.81
N ALA A 118 11.81 5.20 18.11
CA ALA A 118 12.60 6.41 18.35
C ALA A 118 12.46 6.98 19.77
N ARG A 119 11.34 6.71 20.44
CA ARG A 119 11.09 7.09 21.84
C ARG A 119 11.54 6.02 22.84
N GLY A 120 12.17 4.93 22.38
CA GLY A 120 12.57 3.82 23.23
C GLY A 120 11.38 3.04 23.82
N ALA A 121 10.20 3.09 23.20
CA ALA A 121 9.01 2.44 23.73
C ALA A 121 9.20 0.92 23.88
N PRO A 122 8.69 0.31 24.97
CA PRO A 122 8.82 -1.13 25.19
C PRO A 122 8.08 -1.94 24.12
N VAL A 123 8.48 -3.21 23.96
CA VAL A 123 7.91 -4.12 22.93
C VAL A 123 6.39 -4.20 23.06
N ALA A 124 5.88 -4.28 24.29
CA ALA A 124 4.45 -4.39 24.57
C ALA A 124 3.65 -3.20 24.03
N VAL A 125 4.17 -1.97 24.16
CA VAL A 125 3.49 -0.75 23.64
C VAL A 125 3.50 -0.75 22.11
N GLN A 126 4.60 -1.15 21.49
CA GLN A 126 4.68 -1.29 20.04
C GLN A 126 3.72 -2.37 19.52
N PHE A 127 3.68 -3.52 20.19
CA PHE A 127 2.74 -4.59 19.88
C PHE A 127 1.29 -4.14 20.02
N ALA A 128 0.92 -3.50 21.13
CA ALA A 128 -0.43 -3.00 21.36
C ALA A 128 -0.84 -1.97 20.30
N ALA A 129 0.04 -1.02 19.95
CA ALA A 129 -0.24 -0.03 18.90
C ALA A 129 -0.40 -0.69 17.52
N CYS A 130 0.46 -1.64 17.16
CA CYS A 130 0.37 -2.40 15.91
C CYS A 130 -0.93 -3.22 15.86
N LEU A 131 -1.26 -3.91 16.95
CA LEU A 131 -2.45 -4.72 17.08
C LEU A 131 -3.72 -3.87 16.96
N ALA A 132 -3.80 -2.75 17.67
CA ALA A 132 -4.94 -1.84 17.61
C ALA A 132 -5.16 -1.28 16.20
N LEU A 133 -4.10 -0.82 15.53
CA LEU A 133 -4.20 -0.33 14.14
C LEU A 133 -4.62 -1.43 13.17
N ARG A 134 -4.09 -2.65 13.33
CA ARG A 134 -4.46 -3.79 12.49
C ARG A 134 -5.91 -4.22 12.73
N LEU A 135 -6.37 -4.30 13.98
CA LEU A 135 -7.75 -4.64 14.32
C LEU A 135 -8.72 -3.59 13.80
N LEU A 136 -8.40 -2.30 13.93
CA LEU A 136 -9.20 -1.23 13.36
C LEU A 136 -9.30 -1.36 11.83
N HIS A 137 -8.17 -1.62 11.15
CA HIS A 137 -8.17 -1.83 9.71
C HIS A 137 -8.99 -3.06 9.31
N TYR A 138 -8.83 -4.18 10.01
CA TYR A 138 -9.57 -5.42 9.78
C TYR A 138 -11.08 -5.24 10.04
N ALA A 139 -11.46 -4.47 11.05
CA ALA A 139 -12.85 -4.14 11.32
C ALA A 139 -13.46 -3.36 10.15
N VAL A 140 -12.78 -2.34 9.63
CA VAL A 140 -13.25 -1.58 8.45
C VAL A 140 -13.38 -2.50 7.23
N LEU A 141 -12.38 -3.33 6.94
CA LEU A 141 -12.44 -4.27 5.82
C LEU A 141 -13.54 -5.31 5.96
N ASN A 142 -13.77 -5.83 7.17
CA ASN A 142 -14.84 -6.77 7.45
C ASN A 142 -16.22 -6.12 7.29
N VAL A 143 -16.42 -4.91 7.81
CA VAL A 143 -17.69 -4.18 7.62
C VAL A 143 -17.96 -3.99 6.13
N LEU A 144 -16.96 -3.56 5.36
CA LEU A 144 -17.08 -3.42 3.92
C LEU A 144 -17.36 -4.75 3.23
N ALA A 145 -16.66 -5.83 3.59
CA ALA A 145 -16.86 -7.15 2.99
C ALA A 145 -18.24 -7.73 3.32
N VAL A 146 -18.68 -7.64 4.57
CA VAL A 146 -20.01 -8.09 5.01
C VAL A 146 -21.10 -7.31 4.28
N TRP A 147 -20.96 -5.99 4.15
CA TRP A 147 -21.93 -5.16 3.46
C TRP A 147 -21.91 -5.35 1.92
N LEU A 148 -20.72 -5.34 1.30
CA LEU A 148 -20.56 -5.45 -0.16
C LEU A 148 -20.78 -6.85 -0.71
N LEU A 149 -20.20 -7.87 -0.07
CA LEU A 149 -20.18 -9.23 -0.58
C LEU A 149 -21.33 -10.04 0.01
N LEU A 150 -21.59 -9.90 1.32
CA LEU A 150 -22.55 -10.74 2.02
C LEU A 150 -23.93 -10.10 2.15
N GLY A 151 -24.07 -8.81 1.82
CA GLY A 151 -25.37 -8.12 1.82
C GLY A 151 -25.86 -7.77 3.22
N GLY A 152 -24.96 -7.71 4.20
CA GLY A 152 -25.29 -7.41 5.59
C GLY A 152 -24.97 -8.56 6.55
N ILE A 153 -25.26 -8.32 7.84
CA ILE A 153 -24.89 -9.25 8.91
C ILE A 153 -25.61 -10.60 8.77
N ASP A 154 -26.86 -10.61 8.30
CA ASP A 154 -27.62 -11.85 8.15
C ASP A 154 -26.98 -12.77 7.10
N GLY A 155 -26.48 -12.19 6.00
CA GLY A 155 -25.76 -12.95 5.00
C GLY A 155 -24.43 -13.49 5.50
N TYR A 156 -23.75 -12.75 6.39
CA TYR A 156 -22.56 -13.24 7.08
C TYR A 156 -22.87 -14.42 8.00
N VAL A 157 -23.91 -14.32 8.82
CA VAL A 157 -24.33 -15.40 9.73
C VAL A 157 -24.69 -16.66 8.95
N ARG A 158 -25.48 -16.56 7.89
CA ARG A 158 -25.83 -17.72 7.05
C ARG A 158 -24.63 -18.35 6.37
N THR A 159 -23.69 -17.53 5.89
CA THR A 159 -22.44 -18.03 5.29
C THR A 159 -21.62 -18.79 6.34
N TYR A 160 -21.51 -18.23 7.55
CA TYR A 160 -20.83 -18.89 8.67
C TYR A 160 -21.49 -20.24 8.97
N GLU A 161 -22.80 -20.28 9.23
CA GLU A 161 -23.55 -21.50 9.55
C GLU A 161 -23.41 -22.57 8.46
N ALA A 162 -23.47 -22.18 7.18
CA ALA A 162 -23.26 -23.11 6.07
C ALA A 162 -21.83 -23.70 6.06
N THR A 163 -20.83 -22.90 6.42
CA THR A 163 -19.42 -23.33 6.43
C THR A 163 -18.98 -24.06 7.70
N THR A 164 -19.66 -23.87 8.83
CA THR A 164 -19.26 -24.43 10.13
C THR A 164 -20.28 -25.38 10.74
N GLY A 165 -21.51 -25.41 10.24
CA GLY A 165 -22.58 -26.25 10.76
C GLY A 165 -22.28 -27.74 10.71
N TRP A 166 -21.48 -28.18 9.73
CA TRP A 166 -21.04 -29.58 9.61
C TRP A 166 -20.07 -30.01 10.72
N ALA A 167 -19.37 -29.07 11.36
CA ALA A 167 -18.35 -29.38 12.36
C ALA A 167 -18.96 -29.77 13.72
N GLY A 168 -20.22 -29.41 14.00
CA GLY A 168 -20.95 -29.73 15.24
C GLY A 168 -20.41 -29.11 16.54
N VAL A 169 -19.15 -28.63 16.56
CA VAL A 169 -18.46 -28.12 17.76
C VAL A 169 -18.52 -26.59 17.86
N LEU A 170 -18.69 -25.88 16.75
CA LEU A 170 -18.67 -24.42 16.74
C LEU A 170 -20.06 -23.85 17.11
N PRO A 171 -20.11 -22.76 17.91
CA PRO A 171 -21.37 -22.11 18.26
C PRO A 171 -22.08 -21.61 17.00
N GLN A 172 -23.39 -21.84 16.87
CA GLN A 172 -24.18 -21.40 15.72
C GLN A 172 -24.89 -20.07 16.01
N GLY A 173 -25.58 -19.52 15.02
CA GLY A 173 -26.27 -18.25 15.14
C GLY A 173 -25.35 -17.04 15.12
N ARG A 174 -25.97 -15.87 15.28
CA ARG A 174 -25.30 -14.56 15.21
C ARG A 174 -24.15 -14.43 16.21
N THR A 175 -24.35 -14.87 17.44
CA THR A 175 -23.31 -14.82 18.48
C THR A 175 -22.11 -15.69 18.11
N GLY A 176 -22.35 -16.91 17.63
CA GLY A 176 -21.28 -17.82 17.21
C GLY A 176 -20.46 -17.26 16.04
N ALA A 177 -21.13 -16.78 15.00
CA ALA A 177 -20.48 -16.15 13.85
C ALA A 177 -19.60 -14.97 14.25
N LEU A 178 -20.10 -14.09 15.14
CA LEU A 178 -19.34 -12.95 15.64
C LEU A 178 -18.16 -13.37 16.52
N VAL A 179 -18.34 -14.30 17.45
CA VAL A 179 -17.27 -14.77 18.35
C VAL A 179 -16.15 -15.44 17.57
N VAL A 180 -16.47 -16.37 16.67
CA VAL A 180 -15.46 -17.05 15.84
C VAL A 180 -14.78 -16.05 14.90
N GLY A 181 -15.54 -15.15 14.28
CA GLY A 181 -14.99 -14.09 13.43
C GLY A 181 -14.01 -13.18 14.19
N ILE A 182 -14.37 -12.74 15.39
CA ILE A 182 -13.52 -11.91 16.25
C ILE A 182 -12.28 -12.70 16.69
N ALA A 183 -12.43 -13.94 17.15
CA ALA A 183 -11.32 -14.78 17.61
C ALA A 183 -10.31 -15.05 16.48
N TRP A 184 -10.81 -15.36 15.28
CA TRP A 184 -9.97 -15.55 14.09
C TRP A 184 -9.22 -14.26 13.72
N GLN A 185 -9.91 -13.12 13.73
CA GLN A 185 -9.27 -11.83 13.46
C GLN A 185 -8.22 -11.46 14.50
N LEU A 186 -8.49 -11.70 15.79
CA LEU A 186 -7.54 -11.48 16.88
C LEU A 186 -6.31 -12.36 16.72
N LEU A 187 -6.48 -13.66 16.41
CA LEU A 187 -5.40 -14.61 16.22
C LEU A 187 -4.45 -14.14 15.10
N TRP A 188 -4.98 -13.84 13.92
CA TRP A 188 -4.18 -13.37 12.79
C TRP A 188 -3.58 -11.99 13.03
N ALA A 189 -4.35 -11.08 13.63
CA ALA A 189 -3.86 -9.74 13.93
C ALA A 189 -2.70 -9.79 14.94
N ALA A 190 -2.79 -10.64 15.95
CA ALA A 190 -1.71 -10.87 16.91
C ALA A 190 -0.49 -11.48 16.22
N PHE A 191 -0.65 -12.57 15.47
CA PHE A 191 0.44 -13.23 14.75
C PHE A 191 1.22 -12.27 13.86
N PHE A 192 0.53 -11.54 12.97
CA PHE A 192 1.20 -10.58 12.09
C PHE A 192 1.80 -9.39 12.86
N SER A 193 1.27 -9.04 14.04
CA SER A 193 1.78 -7.92 14.84
C SER A 193 3.09 -8.30 15.53
N VAL A 194 3.17 -9.53 16.04
CA VAL A 194 4.42 -10.08 16.57
C VAL A 194 5.50 -10.06 15.49
N VAL A 195 5.21 -10.61 14.31
CA VAL A 195 6.19 -10.67 13.21
C VAL A 195 6.62 -9.27 12.79
N GLN A 196 5.67 -8.36 12.59
CA GLN A 196 5.96 -6.99 12.14
C GLN A 196 6.82 -6.21 13.16
N VAL A 197 6.45 -6.24 14.44
CA VAL A 197 7.21 -5.55 15.49
C VAL A 197 8.61 -6.15 15.63
N ALA A 198 8.74 -7.48 15.58
CA ALA A 198 10.04 -8.15 15.64
C ALA A 198 10.94 -7.73 14.46
N VAL A 199 10.40 -7.72 13.24
CA VAL A 199 11.13 -7.31 12.03
C VAL A 199 11.55 -5.85 12.11
N TYR A 200 10.62 -4.94 12.41
CA TYR A 200 10.89 -3.49 12.39
C TYR A 200 11.88 -3.11 13.48
N ARG A 201 11.73 -3.60 14.71
CA ARG A 201 12.69 -3.30 15.79
C ARG A 201 14.08 -3.79 15.45
N ARG A 202 14.21 -5.02 14.95
CA ARG A 202 15.50 -5.59 14.57
C ARG A 202 16.14 -4.77 13.44
N ALA A 203 15.38 -4.46 12.41
CA ALA A 203 15.85 -3.69 11.26
C ALA A 203 16.29 -2.26 11.65
N LEU A 204 15.48 -1.55 12.44
CA LEU A 204 15.77 -0.18 12.85
C LEU A 204 16.98 -0.07 13.80
N ARG A 205 17.24 -1.09 14.62
CA ARG A 205 18.40 -1.14 15.53
C ARG A 205 19.70 -1.53 14.84
N ARG A 206 19.61 -2.28 13.75
CA ARG A 206 20.75 -2.76 12.96
C ARG A 206 20.85 -2.05 11.62
N TRP A 207 20.35 -0.82 11.56
CA TRP A 207 20.43 -0.03 10.36
C TRP A 207 21.91 0.17 10.00
N PRO A 208 22.35 -0.16 8.78
CA PRO A 208 23.75 -0.03 8.42
C PRO A 208 24.19 1.44 8.51
N GLU A 209 25.41 1.66 8.99
CA GLU A 209 26.05 2.96 8.87
C GLU A 209 26.27 3.25 7.38
N SER A 210 26.02 4.50 6.99
CA SER A 210 25.85 4.96 5.61
C SER A 210 26.84 4.30 4.64
N GLY A 211 26.33 3.42 3.77
CA GLY A 211 27.10 2.90 2.64
C GLY A 211 27.28 3.97 1.59
N GLU A 212 28.45 4.00 0.96
CA GLU A 212 28.79 4.90 -0.13
C GLU A 212 27.74 4.82 -1.24
N ALA A 213 27.18 5.97 -1.61
CA ALA A 213 26.27 6.09 -2.73
C ALA A 213 27.02 5.75 -4.02
N HIS A 214 26.53 4.77 -4.78
CA HIS A 214 26.99 4.54 -6.14
C HIS A 214 26.13 5.38 -7.09
N ASP A 215 26.78 6.22 -7.89
CA ASP A 215 26.16 7.06 -8.92
C ASP A 215 25.59 6.19 -10.06
N GLY A 216 24.35 5.77 -9.91
CA GLY A 216 23.56 5.14 -10.96
C GLY A 216 22.67 6.17 -11.65
N SER A 217 23.19 6.92 -12.62
CA SER A 217 22.37 7.80 -13.45
C SER A 217 21.43 6.98 -14.33
N ALA A 218 20.11 7.05 -14.07
CA ALA A 218 19.09 6.46 -14.91
C ALA A 218 18.73 7.39 -16.08
N PRO A 219 18.46 6.86 -17.29
CA PRO A 219 18.10 7.68 -18.43
C PRO A 219 16.75 8.39 -18.22
N ALA A 220 16.70 9.68 -18.60
CA ALA A 220 15.52 10.51 -18.50
C ALA A 220 14.38 9.95 -19.38
N ALA A 221 13.21 9.73 -18.78
CA ALA A 221 12.01 9.35 -19.51
C ALA A 221 11.50 10.54 -20.33
N ALA A 222 11.16 10.30 -21.60
CA ALA A 222 10.61 11.31 -22.49
C ALA A 222 9.26 11.86 -21.96
N PRO A 223 8.97 13.15 -22.18
CA PRO A 223 7.71 13.75 -21.76
C PRO A 223 6.54 13.14 -22.55
N ALA A 224 5.62 12.46 -21.85
CA ALA A 224 4.34 12.07 -22.40
C ALA A 224 3.34 13.22 -22.26
N GLY A 225 2.59 13.52 -23.33
CA GLY A 225 1.55 14.56 -23.31
C GLY A 225 0.50 14.29 -22.23
N GLY A 226 0.27 15.28 -21.36
CA GLY A 226 -0.60 15.18 -20.19
C GLY A 226 -2.08 15.32 -20.55
N HIS A 227 -2.88 14.37 -20.08
CA HIS A 227 -4.34 14.36 -20.21
C HIS A 227 -4.97 14.82 -18.89
N ASP A 228 -6.05 15.62 -18.92
CA ASP A 228 -6.75 16.02 -17.69
C ASP A 228 -7.56 14.85 -17.09
N ALA A 229 -6.87 14.04 -16.28
CA ALA A 229 -7.44 12.88 -15.60
C ALA A 229 -8.47 13.22 -14.50
N ARG A 230 -8.65 14.50 -14.16
CA ARG A 230 -9.60 14.91 -13.10
C ARG A 230 -11.04 14.62 -13.48
N ALA A 231 -11.39 14.91 -14.74
CA ALA A 231 -12.72 14.60 -15.28
C ALA A 231 -13.03 13.10 -15.19
N LEU A 232 -12.06 12.26 -15.58
CA LEU A 232 -12.17 10.80 -15.52
C LEU A 232 -12.30 10.30 -14.08
N ALA A 233 -11.52 10.87 -13.15
CA ALA A 233 -11.59 10.52 -11.73
C ALA A 233 -12.94 10.89 -11.11
N VAL A 234 -13.53 12.03 -11.48
CA VAL A 234 -14.88 12.42 -11.02
C VAL A 234 -15.93 11.45 -11.58
N ALA A 235 -15.88 11.12 -12.87
CA ALA A 235 -16.81 10.17 -13.48
C ALA A 235 -16.73 8.78 -12.82
N ALA A 236 -15.51 8.30 -12.58
CA ALA A 236 -15.28 7.06 -11.83
C ALA A 236 -15.83 7.15 -10.40
N LEU A 237 -15.58 8.24 -9.68
CA LEU A 237 -16.08 8.43 -8.31
C LEU A 237 -17.62 8.39 -8.25
N VAL A 238 -18.29 9.04 -9.21
CA VAL A 238 -19.76 8.99 -9.34
C VAL A 238 -20.23 7.56 -9.58
N ALA A 239 -19.63 6.85 -10.54
CA ALA A 239 -19.97 5.46 -10.82
C ALA A 239 -19.75 4.55 -9.59
N PHE A 240 -18.65 4.75 -8.86
CA PHE A 240 -18.40 4.08 -7.59
C PHE A 240 -19.49 4.37 -6.56
N ALA A 241 -19.82 5.63 -6.33
CA ALA A 241 -20.84 6.02 -5.36
C ALA A 241 -22.21 5.40 -5.68
N VAL A 242 -22.60 5.42 -6.96
CA VAL A 242 -23.86 4.81 -7.45
C VAL A 242 -23.87 3.29 -7.26
N LEU A 243 -22.78 2.60 -7.63
CA LEU A 243 -22.64 1.15 -7.43
C LEU A 243 -22.65 0.75 -5.95
N LEU A 244 -22.06 1.58 -5.08
CA LEU A 244 -22.10 1.34 -3.64
C LEU A 244 -23.53 1.55 -3.11
N ALA A 245 -24.23 2.58 -3.56
CA ALA A 245 -25.57 2.91 -3.09
C ALA A 245 -26.65 1.91 -3.50
N SER A 246 -26.54 1.27 -4.68
CA SER A 246 -27.61 0.41 -5.20
C SER A 246 -27.11 -0.83 -5.96
N THR A 247 -27.89 -1.92 -5.85
CA THR A 247 -27.74 -3.14 -6.65
C THR A 247 -28.94 -3.37 -7.58
N SER A 248 -29.76 -2.33 -7.81
CA SER A 248 -30.89 -2.39 -8.74
C SER A 248 -30.39 -2.79 -10.15
N PRO A 249 -31.09 -3.69 -10.86
CA PRO A 249 -30.69 -4.09 -12.20
C PRO A 249 -30.58 -2.90 -13.17
N VAL A 250 -31.41 -1.88 -13.01
CA VAL A 250 -31.36 -0.64 -13.82
C VAL A 250 -30.07 0.12 -13.59
N VAL A 251 -29.65 0.25 -12.33
CA VAL A 251 -28.39 0.91 -11.96
C VAL A 251 -27.18 0.14 -12.50
N LEU A 252 -27.16 -1.18 -12.32
CA LEU A 252 -26.08 -2.04 -12.82
C LEU A 252 -25.97 -1.97 -14.35
N ALA A 253 -27.10 -2.03 -15.06
CA ALA A 253 -27.15 -1.91 -16.52
C ALA A 253 -26.71 -0.51 -16.99
N GLY A 254 -27.13 0.55 -16.31
CA GLY A 254 -26.73 1.92 -16.61
C GLY A 254 -25.22 2.13 -16.46
N VAL A 255 -24.62 1.64 -15.36
CA VAL A 255 -23.16 1.69 -15.16
C VAL A 255 -22.43 0.82 -16.17
N ALA A 256 -22.92 -0.38 -16.46
CA ALA A 256 -22.31 -1.26 -17.48
C ALA A 256 -22.32 -0.62 -18.87
N THR A 257 -23.43 0.01 -19.26
CA THR A 257 -23.58 0.69 -20.55
C THR A 257 -22.66 1.91 -20.63
N TRP A 258 -22.66 2.76 -19.60
CA TRP A 258 -21.72 3.87 -19.49
C TRP A 258 -20.27 3.41 -19.61
N LEU A 259 -19.91 2.35 -18.88
CA LEU A 259 -18.57 1.81 -18.87
C LEU A 259 -18.17 1.28 -20.26
N ALA A 260 -19.04 0.54 -20.93
CA ALA A 260 -18.80 0.07 -22.30
C ALA A 260 -18.50 1.23 -23.26
N LEU A 261 -19.30 2.30 -23.23
CA LEU A 261 -19.06 3.51 -24.00
C LEU A 261 -17.72 4.18 -23.63
N ALA A 262 -17.43 4.26 -22.33
CA ALA A 262 -16.19 4.85 -21.82
C ALA A 262 -14.94 4.06 -22.26
N TRP A 263 -15.03 2.72 -22.34
CA TRP A 263 -13.96 1.86 -22.87
C TRP A 263 -13.73 2.07 -24.37
N LEU A 264 -14.81 2.19 -25.15
CA LEU A 264 -14.74 2.45 -26.59
C LEU A 264 -14.07 3.80 -26.90
N LEU A 265 -14.32 4.81 -26.07
CA LEU A 265 -13.76 6.16 -26.23
C LEU A 265 -12.31 6.26 -25.77
N ALA A 266 -11.96 5.60 -24.66
CA ALA A 266 -10.64 5.70 -24.04
C ALA A 266 -9.58 4.81 -24.70
N ARG A 267 -9.97 3.67 -25.30
CA ARG A 267 -9.06 2.66 -25.89
C ARG A 267 -7.82 2.36 -25.03
N PRO A 268 -8.02 1.95 -23.77
CA PRO A 268 -6.92 1.71 -22.84
C PRO A 268 -6.08 0.48 -23.24
N ASP A 269 -4.87 0.40 -22.67
CA ASP A 269 -3.94 -0.71 -22.86
C ASP A 269 -4.60 -2.09 -22.63
N ALA A 270 -4.47 -2.97 -23.63
CA ALA A 270 -5.00 -4.32 -23.63
C ALA A 270 -4.46 -5.18 -22.47
N GLN A 271 -3.23 -4.92 -21.98
CA GLN A 271 -2.71 -5.62 -20.81
C GLN A 271 -3.46 -5.21 -19.53
N VAL A 272 -3.67 -3.92 -19.32
CA VAL A 272 -4.45 -3.40 -18.18
C VAL A 272 -5.88 -3.94 -18.22
N ALA A 273 -6.49 -3.95 -19.41
CA ALA A 273 -7.82 -4.51 -19.66
C ALA A 273 -7.92 -5.99 -19.26
N ARG A 274 -6.98 -6.82 -19.72
CA ARG A 274 -6.95 -8.27 -19.43
C ARG A 274 -6.80 -8.54 -17.93
N VAL A 275 -5.88 -7.85 -17.26
CA VAL A 275 -5.68 -8.03 -15.81
C VAL A 275 -6.91 -7.58 -15.03
N GLY A 276 -7.51 -6.45 -15.39
CA GLY A 276 -8.72 -5.95 -14.74
C GLY A 276 -9.92 -6.87 -14.95
N ALA A 277 -10.11 -7.40 -16.16
CA ALA A 277 -11.15 -8.38 -16.46
C ALA A 277 -10.97 -9.67 -15.64
N GLY A 278 -9.73 -10.19 -15.56
CA GLY A 278 -9.44 -11.37 -14.73
C GLY A 278 -9.76 -11.15 -13.24
N LEU A 279 -9.42 -9.99 -12.70
CA LEU A 279 -9.78 -9.62 -11.32
C LEU A 279 -11.30 -9.45 -11.15
N ALA A 280 -11.99 -8.91 -12.15
CA ALA A 280 -13.44 -8.70 -12.10
C ALA A 280 -14.17 -10.04 -12.06
N VAL A 281 -13.73 -11.00 -12.89
CA VAL A 281 -14.23 -12.38 -12.89
C VAL A 281 -13.94 -13.05 -11.56
N LEU A 282 -12.71 -12.98 -11.05
CA LEU A 282 -12.36 -13.59 -9.77
C LEU A 282 -13.23 -13.07 -8.62
N LEU A 283 -13.43 -11.74 -8.55
CA LEU A 283 -14.23 -11.12 -7.50
C LEU A 283 -15.73 -11.42 -7.67
N ALA A 284 -16.24 -11.44 -8.91
CA ALA A 284 -17.62 -11.81 -9.20
C ALA A 284 -17.91 -13.26 -8.84
N VAL A 285 -17.04 -14.19 -9.21
CA VAL A 285 -17.14 -15.61 -8.84
C VAL A 285 -17.08 -15.77 -7.33
N GLY A 286 -16.16 -15.08 -6.64
CA GLY A 286 -16.08 -15.11 -5.18
C GLY A 286 -17.36 -14.59 -4.51
N ALA A 287 -17.92 -13.48 -4.99
CA ALA A 287 -19.16 -12.91 -4.47
C ALA A 287 -20.37 -13.84 -4.75
N LEU A 288 -20.42 -14.45 -5.94
CA LEU A 288 -21.46 -15.41 -6.30
C LEU A 288 -21.38 -16.67 -5.42
N ALA A 289 -20.19 -17.27 -5.31
CA ALA A 289 -19.96 -18.46 -4.51
C ALA A 289 -20.30 -18.21 -3.03
N ALA A 290 -19.86 -17.09 -2.46
CA ALA A 290 -20.21 -16.71 -1.10
C ALA A 290 -21.72 -16.56 -0.91
N GLY A 291 -22.41 -15.93 -1.87
CA GLY A 291 -23.86 -15.76 -1.82
C GLY A 291 -24.64 -17.09 -1.96
N LEU A 292 -24.14 -18.02 -2.77
CA LEU A 292 -24.73 -19.36 -2.92
C LEU A 292 -24.50 -20.23 -1.68
N ILE A 293 -23.27 -20.23 -1.14
CA ILE A 293 -22.93 -20.94 0.10
C ILE A 293 -23.77 -20.40 1.26
N GLY A 294 -23.90 -19.08 1.37
CA GLY A 294 -24.74 -18.43 2.38
C GLY A 294 -26.25 -18.50 2.12
N THR A 295 -26.70 -19.30 1.14
CA THR A 295 -28.12 -19.52 0.79
C THR A 295 -28.92 -18.22 0.57
N LEU A 296 -28.27 -17.20 0.00
CA LEU A 296 -28.85 -15.86 -0.19
C LEU A 296 -29.68 -15.73 -1.48
N GLY A 297 -29.87 -16.84 -2.19
CA GLY A 297 -30.58 -16.93 -3.46
C GLY A 297 -29.69 -16.55 -4.66
N PHE A 298 -30.03 -17.11 -5.83
CA PHE A 298 -29.26 -16.91 -7.06
C PHE A 298 -29.29 -15.45 -7.53
N VAL A 299 -30.48 -14.83 -7.63
CA VAL A 299 -30.62 -13.46 -8.16
C VAL A 299 -29.90 -12.41 -7.28
N PRO A 300 -30.04 -12.38 -5.94
CA PRO A 300 -29.30 -11.43 -5.11
C PRO A 300 -27.78 -11.65 -5.16
N SER A 301 -27.33 -12.89 -5.33
CA SER A 301 -25.91 -13.23 -5.45
C SER A 301 -25.35 -12.78 -6.80
N LEU A 302 -26.10 -12.97 -7.89
CA LEU A 302 -25.74 -12.50 -9.22
C LEU A 302 -25.63 -10.97 -9.29
N ARG A 303 -26.58 -10.23 -8.68
CA ARG A 303 -26.52 -8.76 -8.60
C ARG A 303 -25.28 -8.28 -7.85
N ARG A 304 -24.88 -8.96 -6.79
CA ARG A 304 -23.66 -8.65 -6.03
C ARG A 304 -22.39 -8.98 -6.80
N ALA A 305 -22.37 -10.12 -7.49
CA ALA A 305 -21.29 -10.49 -8.39
C ALA A 305 -21.10 -9.44 -9.50
N ALA A 306 -22.19 -9.01 -10.13
CA ALA A 306 -22.19 -7.95 -11.13
C ALA A 306 -21.68 -6.62 -10.57
N ARG A 307 -22.18 -6.18 -9.40
CA ARG A 307 -21.67 -4.98 -8.71
C ARG A 307 -20.17 -5.08 -8.44
N ALA A 308 -19.71 -6.20 -7.91
CA ALA A 308 -18.30 -6.42 -7.60
C ALA A 308 -17.43 -6.36 -8.87
N ALA A 309 -17.85 -7.01 -9.96
CA ALA A 309 -17.20 -6.89 -11.26
C ALA A 309 -17.16 -5.45 -11.77
N LEU A 310 -18.28 -4.72 -11.71
CA LEU A 310 -18.36 -3.34 -12.20
C LEU A 310 -17.45 -2.40 -11.40
N LEU A 311 -17.38 -2.52 -10.07
CA LEU A 311 -16.43 -1.75 -9.25
C LEU A 311 -14.98 -1.97 -9.71
N VAL A 312 -14.61 -3.22 -10.00
CA VAL A 312 -13.29 -3.58 -10.55
C VAL A 312 -13.08 -2.98 -11.93
N LEU A 313 -14.05 -3.10 -12.82
CA LEU A 313 -13.92 -2.64 -14.19
C LEU A 313 -13.88 -1.10 -14.28
N VAL A 314 -14.62 -0.38 -13.44
CA VAL A 314 -14.54 1.10 -13.34
C VAL A 314 -13.15 1.55 -12.86
N ALA A 315 -12.62 0.90 -11.83
CA ALA A 315 -11.26 1.16 -11.35
C ALA A 315 -10.19 0.89 -12.42
N THR A 316 -10.37 -0.21 -13.16
CA THR A 316 -9.47 -0.61 -14.25
C THR A 316 -9.53 0.39 -15.40
N TRP A 317 -10.74 0.80 -15.79
CA TRP A 317 -10.98 1.82 -16.80
C TRP A 317 -10.32 3.15 -16.43
N LEU A 318 -10.53 3.64 -15.21
CA LEU A 318 -9.92 4.87 -14.73
C LEU A 318 -8.39 4.79 -14.85
N ARG A 319 -7.78 3.70 -14.38
CA ARG A 319 -6.34 3.50 -14.48
C ARG A 319 -5.85 3.46 -15.94
N GLY A 320 -6.57 2.75 -16.81
CA GLY A 320 -6.23 2.63 -18.22
C GLY A 320 -6.37 3.95 -18.99
N ALA A 321 -7.40 4.73 -18.68
CA ALA A 321 -7.71 5.99 -19.35
C ALA A 321 -6.86 7.16 -18.83
N ALA A 322 -6.60 7.24 -17.52
CA ALA A 322 -5.83 8.32 -16.91
C ALA A 322 -4.30 8.12 -17.01
N GLY A 323 -3.83 6.88 -17.10
CA GLY A 323 -2.39 6.58 -17.00
C GLY A 323 -1.81 6.80 -15.59
N PRO A 324 -0.55 6.41 -15.33
CA PRO A 324 0.13 6.70 -14.06
C PRO A 324 0.26 8.21 -13.79
N GLU A 325 0.62 8.99 -14.80
CA GLU A 325 0.87 10.42 -14.69
C GLU A 325 -0.42 11.19 -14.39
N GLY A 326 -1.50 10.90 -15.12
CA GLY A 326 -2.81 11.51 -14.84
C GLY A 326 -3.32 11.17 -13.44
N MET A 327 -3.11 9.94 -12.97
CA MET A 327 -3.44 9.57 -11.58
C MET A 327 -2.60 10.36 -10.56
N ARG A 328 -1.30 10.56 -10.81
CA ARG A 328 -0.44 11.41 -9.97
C ARG A 328 -0.94 12.85 -9.93
N ASP A 329 -1.39 13.40 -11.05
CA ASP A 329 -1.94 14.76 -11.11
C ASP A 329 -3.24 14.90 -10.30
N VAL A 330 -4.13 13.92 -10.38
CA VAL A 330 -5.35 13.85 -9.57
C VAL A 330 -4.98 13.81 -8.08
N PHE A 331 -4.02 12.96 -7.70
CA PHE A 331 -3.55 12.86 -6.33
C PHE A 331 -2.87 14.15 -5.86
N GLY A 332 -2.02 14.76 -6.67
CA GLY A 332 -1.37 16.04 -6.38
C GLY A 332 -2.41 17.14 -6.14
N ALA A 333 -3.48 17.18 -6.93
CA ALA A 333 -4.58 18.13 -6.75
C ALA A 333 -5.36 17.89 -5.44
N VAL A 334 -5.64 16.63 -5.10
CA VAL A 334 -6.29 16.28 -3.82
C VAL A 334 -5.39 16.64 -2.63
N LEU A 335 -4.11 16.29 -2.69
CA LEU A 335 -3.13 16.64 -1.66
C LEU A 335 -2.94 18.16 -1.52
N ALA A 336 -3.02 18.91 -2.62
CA ALA A 336 -2.98 20.37 -2.61
C ALA A 336 -4.14 20.97 -1.78
N ARG A 337 -5.35 20.40 -1.92
CA ARG A 337 -6.52 20.80 -1.12
C ARG A 337 -6.33 20.45 0.36
N LEU A 338 -5.62 19.36 0.65
CA LEU A 338 -5.31 18.90 2.00
C LEU A 338 -4.03 19.50 2.60
N ARG A 339 -3.38 20.50 1.96
CA ARG A 339 -2.07 21.06 2.37
C ARG A 339 -1.99 21.60 3.81
N ARG A 340 -3.13 21.86 4.44
CA ARG A 340 -3.23 22.24 5.86
C ARG A 340 -2.74 21.11 6.77
N LEU A 341 -2.83 19.87 6.32
CA LEU A 341 -2.33 18.69 7.01
C LEU A 341 -0.85 18.49 6.65
N GLY A 342 0.04 18.52 7.65
CA GLY A 342 1.49 18.45 7.42
C GLY A 342 1.94 17.23 6.61
N TRP A 343 1.32 16.07 6.85
CA TRP A 343 1.60 14.84 6.10
C TRP A 343 1.17 14.91 4.63
N ALA A 344 0.14 15.69 4.26
CA ALA A 344 -0.31 15.81 2.88
C ALA A 344 0.67 16.65 2.05
N ARG A 345 1.25 17.68 2.66
CA ARG A 345 2.30 18.49 2.06
C ARG A 345 3.56 17.68 1.78
N GLU A 346 4.00 16.89 2.77
CA GLU A 346 5.14 15.98 2.65
C GLU A 346 4.88 14.90 1.58
N ALA A 347 3.68 14.30 1.58
CA ALA A 347 3.30 13.31 0.57
C ALA A 347 3.36 13.86 -0.85
N ARG A 348 2.90 15.11 -1.05
CA ARG A 348 2.93 15.76 -2.36
C ARG A 348 4.37 15.98 -2.83
N ALA A 349 5.22 16.55 -1.99
CA ALA A 349 6.62 16.80 -2.32
C ALA A 349 7.36 15.50 -2.69
N LEU A 350 7.10 14.42 -1.95
CA LEU A 350 7.68 13.12 -2.26
C LEU A 350 7.09 12.52 -3.54
N LEU A 351 5.78 12.64 -3.78
CA LEU A 351 5.13 12.11 -4.97
C LEU A 351 5.66 12.74 -6.26
N GLU A 352 6.01 14.04 -6.23
CA GLU A 352 6.62 14.76 -7.36
C GLU A 352 8.03 14.25 -7.70
N GLY A 353 8.79 13.78 -6.70
CA GLY A 353 10.13 13.22 -6.88
C GLY A 353 10.18 11.70 -7.06
N LEU A 354 9.06 10.97 -6.88
CA LEU A 354 9.07 9.50 -6.97
C LEU A 354 9.30 9.02 -8.40
N ASP A 355 10.18 8.04 -8.52
CA ASP A 355 10.67 7.47 -9.77
C ASP A 355 9.58 7.01 -10.75
N SER A 356 10.00 6.80 -12.00
CA SER A 356 9.15 6.24 -13.05
C SER A 356 8.67 4.82 -12.70
N ALA A 357 7.49 4.45 -13.22
CA ALA A 357 6.91 3.12 -13.02
C ALA A 357 7.86 1.96 -13.39
N PRO A 358 8.66 2.02 -14.48
CA PRO A 358 9.59 0.94 -14.83
C PRO A 358 10.66 0.66 -13.77
N ARG A 359 11.28 1.70 -13.18
CA ARG A 359 12.32 1.53 -12.14
C ARG A 359 11.73 0.88 -10.89
N LEU A 360 10.56 1.34 -10.46
CA LEU A 360 9.83 0.78 -9.33
C LEU A 360 9.44 -0.69 -9.54
N MET A 361 9.01 -1.06 -10.75
CA MET A 361 8.71 -2.45 -11.11
C MET A 361 9.97 -3.32 -11.17
N ALA A 362 11.11 -2.77 -11.61
CA ALA A 362 12.40 -3.47 -11.60
C ALA A 362 12.88 -3.73 -10.17
N ALA A 363 12.89 -2.71 -9.31
CA ALA A 363 13.24 -2.83 -7.90
C ALA A 363 12.32 -3.81 -7.14
N GLY A 364 11.02 -3.79 -7.46
CA GLY A 364 10.07 -4.76 -6.91
C GLY A 364 10.37 -6.21 -7.30
N ARG A 365 10.85 -6.45 -8.54
CA ARG A 365 11.28 -7.78 -8.99
C ARG A 365 12.59 -8.22 -8.33
N GLU A 366 13.56 -7.32 -8.23
CA GLU A 366 14.82 -7.55 -7.52
C GLU A 366 14.55 -7.94 -6.06
N LEU A 367 13.62 -7.24 -5.39
CA LEU A 367 13.19 -7.59 -4.04
C LEU A 367 12.57 -9.00 -3.95
N ILE A 368 11.71 -9.37 -4.91
CA ILE A 368 11.07 -10.68 -4.92
C ILE A 368 12.14 -11.78 -5.01
N GLU A 369 13.11 -11.63 -5.92
CA GLU A 369 14.21 -12.60 -6.06
C GLU A 369 15.10 -12.62 -4.81
N ALA A 370 15.43 -11.46 -4.24
CA ALA A 370 16.23 -11.37 -3.02
C ALA A 370 15.54 -12.05 -1.81
N LEU A 371 14.22 -11.95 -1.69
CA LEU A 371 13.46 -12.56 -0.60
C LEU A 371 13.04 -14.02 -0.86
N ARG A 372 13.15 -14.51 -2.11
CA ARG A 372 12.77 -15.87 -2.47
C ARG A 372 13.52 -16.95 -1.68
N PRO A 373 14.87 -16.92 -1.53
CA PRO A 373 15.60 -17.94 -0.77
C PRO A 373 15.49 -17.74 0.76
N VAL A 374 14.97 -16.62 1.24
CA VAL A 374 14.95 -16.28 2.66
C VAL A 374 13.87 -17.06 3.39
N ARG A 375 14.28 -17.80 4.43
CA ARG A 375 13.36 -18.50 5.34
C ARG A 375 12.36 -17.52 5.96
N LYS A 376 11.06 -17.82 5.85
CA LYS A 376 9.95 -16.96 6.32
C LYS A 376 9.83 -16.95 7.84
N ARG A 377 10.82 -16.36 8.50
CA ARG A 377 10.92 -16.13 9.94
C ARG A 377 11.34 -14.67 10.19
N PRO A 378 10.93 -14.05 11.31
CA PRO A 378 11.18 -12.63 11.55
C PRO A 378 12.66 -12.22 11.44
N GLY A 379 13.58 -13.00 12.06
CA GLY A 379 15.01 -12.69 12.05
C GLY A 379 15.62 -12.66 10.64
N PRO A 380 15.61 -13.77 9.89
CA PRO A 380 16.17 -13.83 8.54
C PRO A 380 15.56 -12.80 7.58
N VAL A 381 14.24 -12.59 7.67
CA VAL A 381 13.57 -11.58 6.84
C VAL A 381 14.04 -10.18 7.21
N ALA A 382 14.15 -9.84 8.50
CA ALA A 382 14.62 -8.53 8.93
C ALA A 382 16.04 -8.24 8.43
N ASP A 383 16.95 -9.23 8.53
CA ASP A 383 18.34 -9.06 8.12
C ASP A 383 18.44 -8.83 6.60
N ALA A 384 17.78 -9.67 5.80
CA ALA A 384 17.72 -9.51 4.35
C ALA A 384 17.04 -8.19 3.92
N THR A 385 15.97 -7.82 4.62
CA THR A 385 15.22 -6.59 4.36
C THR A 385 16.06 -5.35 4.64
N THR A 386 16.78 -5.30 5.76
CA THR A 386 17.50 -4.10 6.20
C THR A 386 18.60 -3.72 5.22
N GLY A 387 19.40 -4.69 4.78
CA GLY A 387 20.46 -4.47 3.80
C GLY A 387 19.92 -3.99 2.46
N TRP A 388 18.89 -4.67 1.94
CA TRP A 388 18.26 -4.28 0.67
C TRP A 388 17.61 -2.89 0.73
N VAL A 389 16.83 -2.61 1.79
CA VAL A 389 16.17 -1.32 1.98
C VAL A 389 17.19 -0.18 2.05
N ALA A 390 18.26 -0.34 2.81
CA ALA A 390 19.28 0.69 2.94
C ALA A 390 20.02 0.93 1.61
N ALA A 391 20.38 -0.14 0.91
CA ALA A 391 21.04 -0.05 -0.39
C ALA A 391 20.14 0.60 -1.45
N GLU A 392 18.89 0.17 -1.59
CA GLU A 392 17.97 0.72 -2.57
C GLU A 392 17.54 2.16 -2.24
N ALA A 393 17.42 2.52 -0.95
CA ALA A 393 17.17 3.90 -0.56
C ALA A 393 18.37 4.82 -0.87
N ALA A 394 19.60 4.31 -0.73
CA ALA A 394 20.83 5.06 -1.03
C ALA A 394 21.07 5.26 -2.53
N ARG A 395 20.62 4.33 -3.38
CA ARG A 395 20.63 4.49 -4.85
C ARG A 395 19.80 5.70 -5.32
N GLY A 396 18.93 6.23 -4.45
CA GLY A 396 18.11 7.41 -4.70
C GLY A 396 16.95 7.12 -5.67
N ALA A 397 15.87 7.89 -5.55
CA ALA A 397 14.75 7.83 -6.51
C ALA A 397 14.96 8.78 -7.70
N GLY A 398 16.21 8.97 -8.12
CA GLY A 398 16.67 10.07 -8.97
C GLY A 398 16.18 9.99 -10.42
N GLY A 399 14.88 10.22 -10.63
CA GLY A 399 14.31 10.59 -11.92
C GLY A 399 14.21 12.10 -12.03
N ALA A 400 14.58 12.67 -13.17
CA ALA A 400 14.32 14.08 -13.45
C ALA A 400 12.81 14.38 -13.30
N PRO A 401 12.43 15.52 -12.68
CA PRO A 401 11.03 15.88 -12.56
C PRO A 401 10.42 15.94 -13.97
N PRO A 402 9.30 15.26 -14.23
CA PRO A 402 8.68 15.32 -15.55
C PRO A 402 8.29 16.77 -15.84
N ALA A 403 8.59 17.23 -17.05
CA ALA A 403 8.22 18.57 -17.49
C ALA A 403 6.70 18.79 -17.32
N PRO A 404 6.25 19.96 -16.85
CA PRO A 404 4.82 20.23 -16.66
C PRO A 404 4.11 20.13 -18.01
N ALA A 405 3.34 19.06 -18.19
CA ALA A 405 2.53 18.89 -19.37
C ALA A 405 1.37 19.90 -19.35
N ARG A 406 1.14 20.60 -20.46
CA ARG A 406 -0.08 21.40 -20.63
C ARG A 406 -1.27 20.45 -20.73
N LEU A 407 -2.14 20.51 -19.73
CA LEU A 407 -3.36 19.71 -19.66
C LEU A 407 -4.41 20.30 -20.61
N GLU A 408 -4.76 19.60 -21.67
CA GLU A 408 -5.92 19.93 -22.49
C GLU A 408 -7.08 18.99 -22.19
N VAL A 409 -8.21 19.56 -21.76
CA VAL A 409 -9.48 18.82 -21.64
C VAL A 409 -9.99 18.55 -23.04
N ARG A 410 -9.89 17.29 -23.50
CA ARG A 410 -10.44 16.91 -24.80
C ARG A 410 -11.97 16.91 -24.74
N ARG A 411 -12.62 17.24 -25.86
CA ARG A 411 -14.10 17.10 -25.99
C ARG A 411 -14.60 15.70 -25.60
N ARG A 412 -13.76 14.67 -25.81
CA ARG A 412 -14.04 13.28 -25.42
C ARG A 412 -14.19 13.10 -23.89
N ASP A 413 -13.36 13.75 -23.09
CA ASP A 413 -13.39 13.61 -21.63
C ASP A 413 -14.67 14.26 -21.05
N ARG A 414 -15.09 15.39 -21.62
CA ARG A 414 -16.37 16.04 -21.27
C ARG A 414 -17.56 15.14 -21.60
N LEU A 415 -17.50 14.44 -22.74
CA LEU A 415 -18.54 13.50 -23.14
C LEU A 415 -18.61 12.29 -22.18
N VAL A 416 -17.47 11.75 -21.77
CA VAL A 416 -17.43 10.66 -20.74
C VAL A 416 -18.04 11.11 -19.42
N VAL A 417 -17.76 12.33 -18.98
CA VAL A 417 -18.37 12.91 -17.76
C VAL A 417 -19.87 13.14 -17.94
N ALA A 418 -20.30 13.69 -19.07
CA ALA A 418 -21.73 13.89 -19.35
C ALA A 418 -22.49 12.56 -19.37
N LEU A 419 -21.90 11.51 -19.95
CA LEU A 419 -22.46 10.17 -19.96
C LEU A 419 -22.53 9.54 -18.55
N ALA A 420 -21.74 10.01 -17.58
CA ALA A 420 -21.84 9.55 -16.19
C ALA A 420 -23.17 9.93 -15.50
N ALA A 421 -23.99 10.78 -16.14
CA ALA A 421 -25.36 11.03 -15.73
C ALA A 421 -26.31 9.82 -15.95
N LEU A 422 -25.98 8.89 -16.88
CA LEU A 422 -26.79 7.69 -17.15
C LEU A 422 -26.99 6.82 -15.88
N PRO A 423 -25.95 6.48 -15.10
CA PRO A 423 -26.09 5.82 -13.80
C PRO A 423 -26.99 6.57 -12.81
N ILE A 424 -26.91 7.91 -12.78
CA ILE A 424 -27.67 8.75 -11.85
C ILE A 424 -29.15 8.73 -12.21
N ALA A 425 -29.49 8.83 -13.49
CA ALA A 425 -30.87 8.76 -13.97
C ALA A 425 -31.53 7.42 -13.60
N GLY A 426 -30.79 6.31 -13.68
CA GLY A 426 -31.27 5.00 -13.24
C GLY A 426 -31.49 4.90 -11.73
N LEU A 427 -30.78 5.69 -10.92
CA LEU A 427 -30.96 5.74 -9.47
C LEU A 427 -32.18 6.59 -9.09
N LEU A 428 -32.39 7.72 -9.78
CA LEU A 428 -33.55 8.60 -9.58
C LEU A 428 -34.86 7.96 -10.06
N GLY A 429 -34.86 7.30 -11.22
CA GLY A 429 -36.04 6.60 -11.74
C GLY A 429 -36.45 5.35 -10.97
N HIS A 430 -35.66 4.93 -9.96
CA HIS A 430 -36.04 3.87 -9.03
C HIS A 430 -36.57 4.40 -7.69
N ALA A 431 -36.29 5.67 -7.37
CA ALA A 431 -36.77 6.32 -6.15
C ALA A 431 -38.16 6.97 -6.33
N LEU A 432 -38.55 7.19 -7.59
CA LEU A 432 -39.91 7.53 -8.04
C LEU A 432 -40.65 6.24 -8.39
#